data_AF-A0A520VRT2-F1
#
_entry.id   AF-A0A520VRT2-F1
#
_cell.length_a   1.000
_cell.length_b   1.000
_cell.length_c   1.000
_cell.angle_alpha   90.00
_cell.angle_beta   90.00
_cell.angle_gamma   90.00
#
_symmetry.space_group_name_H-M   'P 1'
#
loop_
_entity.id
_entity.type
_entity.pdbx_description
1 polymer ?
#
loop_
_entity_poly.entity_id
_entity_poly.type
_entity_poly.pdbx_seq_one_letter_code
_entity_poly.pdbx_strand_id
1 'polypeptide(L)'
;MARFFLKIHIFLFYVLAFGLTCSAFGELQKNWEIVTVDNEAVYFLDRNSITLSEEQIGRVWQLKNFRQIKRVPPQSISSQMDYDCEKSRKRIFLKHHHSGVMAKGRLRVANTEGQFDWKSIESDPVSERIFFIICGKEPNIIASNLKPTSEKEDSVADNLDGKKSADEPNQVSK
;
A
#
# COMPACT_ATOMS: atom_id res chain seq x y z
N MET A 1 35.27 49.12 -26.66
CA MET A 1 34.03 48.35 -26.91
C MET A 1 34.06 46.93 -26.33
N ALA A 2 35.16 46.17 -26.40
CA ALA A 2 35.22 44.77 -25.91
C ALA A 2 34.86 44.55 -24.42
N ARG A 3 35.20 45.48 -23.50
CA ARG A 3 34.91 45.36 -22.06
C ARG A 3 33.41 45.48 -21.71
N PHE A 4 32.61 46.10 -22.58
CA PHE A 4 31.18 46.28 -22.36
C PHE A 4 30.40 45.00 -22.70
N PHE A 5 30.78 44.35 -23.81
CA PHE A 5 30.23 43.05 -24.20
C PHE A 5 30.53 41.96 -23.15
N LEU A 6 31.74 41.94 -22.58
CA LEU A 6 32.10 40.97 -21.55
C LEU A 6 31.22 41.07 -20.28
N LYS A 7 30.86 42.30 -19.86
CA LYS A 7 29.96 42.53 -18.71
C LYS A 7 28.53 42.07 -18.97
N ILE A 8 28.02 42.27 -20.18
CA ILE A 8 26.66 41.84 -20.57
C ILE A 8 26.56 40.31 -20.58
N HIS A 9 27.58 39.62 -21.10
CA HIS A 9 27.60 38.15 -21.10
C HIS A 9 27.74 37.56 -19.68
N ILE A 10 28.50 38.20 -18.79
CA ILE A 10 28.58 37.79 -17.38
C ILE A 10 27.23 37.99 -16.68
N PHE A 11 26.54 39.11 -16.90
CA PHE A 11 25.23 39.37 -16.30
C PHE A 11 24.16 38.38 -16.83
N LEU A 12 24.15 38.11 -18.13
CA LEU A 12 23.28 37.09 -18.74
C LEU A 12 23.55 35.69 -18.17
N PHE A 13 24.82 35.33 -17.92
CA PHE A 13 25.18 34.05 -17.30
C PHE A 13 24.64 33.94 -15.87
N TYR A 14 24.70 35.00 -15.06
CA TYR A 14 24.11 35.01 -13.72
C TYR A 14 22.58 34.93 -13.74
N VAL A 15 21.90 35.61 -14.67
CA VAL A 15 20.43 35.51 -14.83
C VAL A 15 20.01 34.12 -15.28
N LEU A 16 20.76 33.47 -16.19
CA LEU A 16 20.51 32.09 -16.58
C LEU A 16 20.80 31.10 -15.44
N ALA A 17 21.94 31.23 -14.76
CA ALA A 17 22.36 30.30 -13.71
C ALA A 17 21.48 30.38 -12.45
N PHE A 18 20.98 31.58 -12.09
CA PHE A 18 20.14 31.78 -10.91
C PHE A 18 18.64 31.85 -11.22
N GLY A 19 18.23 32.13 -12.45
CA GLY A 19 16.82 32.14 -12.85
C GLY A 19 16.25 30.73 -13.08
N LEU A 20 17.08 29.76 -13.49
CA LEU A 20 16.64 28.38 -13.78
C LEU A 20 16.51 27.47 -12.55
N THR A 21 16.98 27.87 -11.36
CA THR A 21 16.94 27.03 -10.17
C THR A 21 15.61 27.08 -9.40
N CYS A 22 14.70 27.99 -9.75
CA CYS A 22 13.44 28.16 -9.02
C CYS A 22 12.31 27.23 -9.50
N SER A 23 12.40 26.68 -10.72
CA SER A 23 11.38 25.81 -11.31
C SER A 23 11.55 24.31 -10.97
N ALA A 24 12.59 23.93 -10.22
CA ALA A 24 12.88 22.53 -9.89
C ALA A 24 12.21 22.03 -8.60
N PHE A 25 11.53 22.89 -7.83
CA PHE A 25 10.79 22.50 -6.63
C PHE A 25 9.28 22.41 -6.90
N GLY A 26 8.91 21.84 -8.05
CA GLY A 26 7.61 21.20 -8.16
C GLY A 26 7.61 19.96 -7.26
N GLU A 27 7.53 20.15 -5.95
CA GLU A 27 7.10 19.06 -5.08
C GLU A 27 5.80 18.55 -5.68
N LEU A 28 5.80 17.28 -6.08
CA LEU A 28 4.62 16.55 -6.49
C LEU A 28 3.67 16.57 -5.29
N GLN A 29 2.86 17.64 -5.17
CA GLN A 29 1.94 17.83 -4.06
C GLN A 29 0.91 16.72 -4.17
N LYS A 30 1.04 15.72 -3.30
CA LYS A 30 0.03 14.67 -3.16
C LYS A 30 -1.30 15.34 -2.82
N ASN A 31 -2.26 15.24 -3.73
CA ASN A 31 -3.56 15.86 -3.56
C ASN A 31 -4.49 14.85 -2.91
N TRP A 32 -4.40 14.76 -1.58
CA TRP A 32 -5.18 13.83 -0.79
C TRP A 32 -6.66 14.21 -0.79
N GLU A 33 -7.48 13.44 -1.48
CA GLU A 33 -8.94 13.56 -1.44
C GLU A 33 -9.52 12.61 -0.41
N ILE A 34 -10.52 13.08 0.36
CA ILE A 34 -11.20 12.24 1.34
C ILE A 34 -12.06 11.19 0.61
N VAL A 35 -11.77 9.92 0.88
CA VAL A 35 -12.60 8.79 0.44
C VAL A 35 -13.74 8.59 1.42
N THR A 36 -13.42 8.47 2.70
CA THR A 36 -14.41 8.22 3.75
C THR A 36 -13.85 8.57 5.13
N VAL A 37 -14.74 8.71 6.10
CA VAL A 37 -14.44 9.01 7.49
C VAL A 37 -15.16 7.99 8.36
N ASP A 38 -14.42 7.31 9.22
CA ASP A 38 -15.00 6.46 10.26
C ASP A 38 -14.64 6.99 11.66
N ASN A 39 -14.93 6.19 12.69
CA ASN A 39 -14.64 6.55 14.07
C ASN A 39 -13.13 6.46 14.41
N GLU A 40 -12.37 5.66 13.67
CA GLU A 40 -10.95 5.41 13.91
C GLU A 40 -10.06 6.39 13.12
N ALA A 41 -10.41 6.68 11.87
CA ALA A 41 -9.56 7.34 10.90
C ALA A 41 -10.33 8.12 9.81
N VAL A 42 -9.60 9.00 9.15
CA VAL A 42 -9.97 9.59 7.86
C VAL A 42 -9.12 8.90 6.79
N TYR A 43 -9.78 8.41 5.74
CA TYR A 43 -9.12 7.72 4.63
C TYR A 43 -9.07 8.66 3.42
N PHE A 44 -7.89 8.75 2.83
CA PHE A 44 -7.63 9.58 1.67
C PHE A 44 -7.07 8.76 0.52
N LEU A 45 -7.27 9.29 -0.68
CA LEU A 45 -6.73 8.80 -1.93
C LEU A 45 -6.00 9.95 -2.64
N ASP A 46 -4.82 9.68 -3.18
CA ASP A 46 -4.15 10.64 -4.05
C ASP A 46 -4.55 10.34 -5.50
N ARG A 47 -5.58 11.04 -6.00
CA ARG A 47 -6.11 10.80 -7.36
C ARG A 47 -5.06 10.98 -8.45
N ASN A 48 -4.12 11.90 -8.25
CA ASN A 48 -3.08 12.20 -9.22
C ASN A 48 -2.04 11.06 -9.31
N SER A 49 -2.04 10.14 -8.35
CA SER A 49 -1.16 8.96 -8.34
C SER A 49 -1.77 7.72 -8.99
N ILE A 50 -3.03 7.79 -9.45
CA ILE A 50 -3.69 6.64 -10.07
C ILE A 50 -3.01 6.34 -11.42
N THR A 51 -2.51 5.12 -11.57
CA THR A 51 -2.01 4.59 -12.83
C THR A 51 -2.73 3.28 -13.14
N LEU A 52 -3.07 3.04 -14.41
CA LEU A 52 -3.69 1.79 -14.84
C LEU A 52 -2.77 1.11 -15.86
N SER A 53 -2.43 -0.15 -15.63
CA SER A 53 -1.64 -0.95 -16.59
C SER A 53 -2.51 -1.51 -17.72
N GLU A 54 -1.87 -2.06 -18.76
CA GLU A 54 -2.55 -2.79 -19.84
C GLU A 54 -3.36 -3.99 -19.31
N GLU A 55 -2.84 -4.67 -18.28
CA GLU A 55 -3.49 -5.78 -17.56
C GLU A 55 -4.60 -5.33 -16.59
N GLN A 56 -5.10 -4.09 -16.70
CA GLN A 56 -6.14 -3.53 -15.82
C GLN A 56 -5.76 -3.57 -14.33
N ILE A 57 -4.46 -3.46 -14.03
CA ILE A 57 -3.97 -3.32 -12.66
C ILE A 57 -3.88 -1.82 -12.35
N GLY A 58 -4.77 -1.35 -11.49
CA GLY A 58 -4.77 0.02 -10.98
C GLY A 58 -3.84 0.14 -9.77
N ARG A 59 -2.90 1.08 -9.81
CA ARG A 59 -2.01 1.41 -8.70
C ARG A 59 -2.28 2.81 -8.20
N VAL A 60 -2.32 3.00 -6.88
CA VAL A 60 -2.62 4.29 -6.26
C VAL A 60 -2.00 4.44 -4.88
N TRP A 61 -1.74 5.68 -4.47
CA TRP A 61 -1.43 6.03 -3.08
C TRP A 61 -2.70 6.29 -2.27
N GLN A 62 -2.72 5.69 -1.08
CA GLN A 62 -3.74 5.88 -0.05
C GLN A 62 -3.11 6.34 1.25
N LEU A 63 -3.92 6.97 2.08
CA LEU A 63 -3.52 7.44 3.39
C LEU A 63 -4.63 7.16 4.40
N LYS A 64 -4.29 6.44 5.48
CA LYS A 64 -5.13 6.32 6.68
C LYS A 64 -4.58 7.28 7.73
N ASN A 65 -5.36 8.28 8.12
CA ASN A 65 -4.99 9.24 9.14
C ASN A 65 -5.82 8.99 10.41
N PHE A 66 -5.19 8.58 11.51
CA PHE A 66 -5.93 8.26 12.73
C PHE A 66 -6.50 9.52 13.38
N ARG A 67 -7.74 9.44 13.86
CA ARG A 67 -8.42 10.58 14.51
C ARG A 67 -7.90 10.83 15.91
N GLN A 68 -7.56 9.77 16.63
CA GLN A 68 -7.02 9.86 17.97
C GLN A 68 -5.50 9.96 17.90
N ILE A 69 -4.95 10.97 18.58
CA ILE A 69 -3.51 11.11 18.74
C ILE A 69 -3.04 9.98 19.66
N LYS A 70 -2.41 8.96 19.07
CA LYS A 70 -1.85 7.83 19.83
C LYS A 70 -0.59 8.28 20.58
N ARG A 71 -0.34 7.75 21.77
CA ARG A 71 0.95 8.01 22.47
C ARG A 71 2.14 7.41 21.71
N VAL A 72 1.90 6.32 20.99
CA VAL A 72 2.89 5.59 20.20
C VAL A 72 2.47 5.65 18.73
N PRO A 73 3.40 5.96 17.79
CA PRO A 73 3.10 5.96 16.35
C PRO A 73 2.60 4.59 15.86
N PRO A 74 1.92 4.53 14.70
CA PRO A 74 1.71 5.60 13.72
C PRO A 74 0.53 6.54 14.02
N GLN A 75 0.68 7.81 13.63
CA GLN A 75 -0.43 8.78 13.52
C GLN A 75 -1.06 8.79 12.13
N SER A 76 -0.30 8.37 11.12
CA SER A 76 -0.85 8.06 9.81
C SER A 76 -0.07 6.93 9.13
N ILE A 77 -0.72 6.28 8.18
CA ILE A 77 -0.15 5.21 7.36
C ILE A 77 -0.41 5.58 5.91
N SER A 78 0.63 5.68 5.10
CA SER A 78 0.49 5.80 3.65
C SER A 78 0.84 4.48 2.98
N SER A 79 0.00 4.01 2.07
CA SER A 79 0.22 2.76 1.34
C SER A 79 0.10 3.00 -0.15
N GLN A 80 1.00 2.42 -0.94
CA GLN A 80 0.80 2.24 -2.36
C GLN A 80 0.14 0.87 -2.55
N MET A 81 -1.00 0.86 -3.22
CA MET A 81 -1.86 -0.30 -3.36
C MET A 81 -1.99 -0.66 -4.84
N ASP A 82 -2.01 -1.96 -5.15
CA ASP A 82 -2.42 -2.46 -6.46
C ASP A 82 -3.84 -3.03 -6.35
N TYR A 83 -4.63 -2.82 -7.39
CA TYR A 83 -5.99 -3.29 -7.57
C TYR A 83 -6.10 -3.98 -8.91
N ASP A 84 -6.45 -5.26 -8.89
CA ASP A 84 -6.77 -6.03 -10.09
C ASP A 84 -8.26 -5.83 -10.38
N CYS A 85 -8.54 -4.97 -11.36
CA CYS A 85 -9.89 -4.56 -11.71
C CYS A 85 -10.69 -5.69 -12.37
N GLU A 86 -10.04 -6.73 -12.90
CA GLU A 86 -10.73 -7.89 -13.47
C GLU A 86 -11.13 -8.87 -12.39
N LYS A 87 -10.20 -9.23 -11.50
CA LYS A 87 -10.38 -10.28 -10.49
C LYS A 87 -10.90 -9.75 -9.15
N SER A 88 -11.14 -8.45 -9.03
CA SER A 88 -11.66 -7.81 -7.80
C SER A 88 -10.82 -8.16 -6.57
N ARG A 89 -9.51 -7.93 -6.67
CA ARG A 89 -8.55 -8.18 -5.60
C ARG A 89 -7.57 -7.01 -5.46
N LYS A 90 -7.04 -6.82 -4.25
CA LYS A 90 -6.08 -5.79 -3.88
C LYS A 90 -4.83 -6.43 -3.28
N ARG A 91 -3.70 -5.74 -3.37
CA ARG A 91 -2.51 -6.03 -2.57
C ARG A 91 -1.82 -4.74 -2.15
N ILE A 92 -1.05 -4.80 -1.08
CA ILE A 92 -0.19 -3.70 -0.68
C ILE A 92 1.10 -3.83 -1.49
N PHE A 93 1.43 -2.81 -2.28
CA PHE A 93 2.71 -2.73 -2.98
C PHE A 93 3.80 -2.14 -2.07
N LEU A 94 3.44 -1.11 -1.29
CA LEU A 94 4.34 -0.45 -0.35
C LEU A 94 3.54 0.14 0.80
N LYS A 95 4.14 0.21 2.00
CA LYS A 95 3.51 0.80 3.18
C LYS A 95 4.51 1.53 4.05
N HIS A 96 4.10 2.70 4.52
CA HIS A 96 4.89 3.54 5.40
C HIS A 96 4.07 3.96 6.62
N HIS A 97 4.67 3.83 7.79
CA HIS A 97 4.12 4.31 9.04
C HIS A 97 4.75 5.64 9.39
N HIS A 98 3.92 6.62 9.72
CA HIS A 98 4.34 8.00 9.95
C HIS A 98 4.08 8.39 11.39
N SER A 99 5.04 9.07 12.02
CA SER A 99 4.88 9.57 13.37
C SER A 99 3.94 10.75 13.49
N GLY A 100 3.59 11.41 12.38
CA GLY A 100 2.66 12.52 12.31
C GLY A 100 1.46 12.24 11.40
N VAL A 101 0.48 13.12 11.45
CA VAL A 101 -0.72 13.08 10.59
C VAL A 101 -0.35 13.39 9.14
N MET A 102 -1.20 12.99 8.20
CA MET A 102 -1.08 13.34 6.78
C MET A 102 0.26 12.95 6.13
N ALA A 103 0.77 11.76 6.45
CA ALA A 103 2.06 11.25 5.97
C ALA A 103 3.27 12.14 6.32
N LYS A 104 3.19 12.89 7.43
CA LYS A 104 4.28 13.74 7.94
C LYS A 104 5.03 13.08 9.09
N GLY A 105 6.24 13.57 9.36
CA GLY A 105 7.06 13.15 10.49
C GLY A 105 8.06 12.04 10.11
N ARG A 106 8.56 11.32 11.12
CA ARG A 106 9.57 10.27 10.91
C ARG A 106 8.94 9.05 10.27
N LEU A 107 9.52 8.60 9.16
CA LEU A 107 9.17 7.36 8.49
C LEU A 107 9.64 6.16 9.32
N ARG A 108 8.74 5.21 9.54
CA ARG A 108 9.06 3.87 10.03
C ARG A 108 8.46 2.88 9.04
N VAL A 109 9.25 1.93 8.55
CA VAL A 109 8.68 0.78 7.81
C VAL A 109 8.18 -0.19 8.88
N ALA A 110 6.88 -0.42 8.93
CA ALA A 110 6.34 -1.50 9.73
C ALA A 110 6.30 -2.77 8.91
N ASN A 111 6.39 -3.91 9.61
CA ASN A 111 6.51 -5.25 9.04
C ASN A 111 5.62 -5.44 7.80
N THR A 112 6.24 -5.84 6.68
CA THR A 112 5.61 -6.01 5.36
C THR A 112 5.27 -7.48 5.05
N GLU A 113 5.57 -8.41 5.95
CA GLU A 113 5.33 -9.84 5.74
C GLU A 113 3.84 -10.14 5.55
N GLY A 114 3.49 -10.89 4.49
CA GLY A 114 2.10 -11.25 4.13
C GLY A 114 1.20 -10.10 3.64
N GLN A 115 1.75 -8.89 3.44
CA GLN A 115 0.99 -7.73 2.95
C GLN A 115 1.02 -7.60 1.42
N PHE A 116 1.98 -8.25 0.76
CA PHE A 116 2.15 -8.22 -0.69
C PHE A 116 1.25 -9.21 -1.45
N ASP A 117 0.61 -10.13 -0.74
CA ASP A 117 -0.27 -11.12 -1.34
C ASP A 117 -1.58 -10.48 -1.81
N TRP A 118 -2.07 -10.98 -2.95
CA TRP A 118 -3.38 -10.60 -3.46
C TRP A 118 -4.49 -11.12 -2.54
N LYS A 119 -5.37 -10.22 -2.12
CA LYS A 119 -6.54 -10.49 -1.29
C LYS A 119 -7.77 -9.96 -1.99
N SER A 120 -8.90 -10.64 -1.86
CA SER A 120 -10.15 -10.15 -2.41
C SER A 120 -10.53 -8.79 -1.79
N ILE A 121 -11.28 -7.98 -2.54
CA ILE A 121 -11.84 -6.75 -2.00
C ILE A 121 -12.82 -7.09 -0.87
N GLU A 122 -12.57 -6.52 0.30
CA GLU A 122 -13.45 -6.63 1.46
C GLU A 122 -14.74 -5.85 1.19
N SER A 123 -15.87 -6.34 1.69
CA SER A 123 -17.15 -5.62 1.62
C SER A 123 -17.21 -4.55 2.71
N ASP A 124 -16.29 -3.59 2.63
CA ASP A 124 -16.22 -2.44 3.50
C ASP A 124 -16.30 -1.15 2.65
N PRO A 125 -16.93 -0.07 3.17
CA PRO A 125 -17.13 1.15 2.41
C PRO A 125 -15.85 1.83 1.91
N VAL A 126 -14.70 1.60 2.56
CA VAL A 126 -13.41 2.16 2.13
C VAL A 126 -12.94 1.41 0.90
N SER A 127 -12.85 0.08 0.98
CA SER A 127 -12.32 -0.76 -0.09
C SER A 127 -13.19 -0.71 -1.34
N GLU A 128 -14.51 -0.80 -1.20
CA GLU A 128 -15.47 -0.73 -2.31
C GLU A 128 -15.37 0.62 -3.04
N ARG A 129 -15.39 1.73 -2.29
CA ARG A 129 -15.31 3.07 -2.89
C ARG A 129 -13.99 3.32 -3.60
N ILE A 130 -12.87 2.87 -3.03
CA ILE A 130 -11.56 3.03 -3.69
C ILE A 130 -11.50 2.18 -4.95
N PHE A 131 -12.00 0.94 -4.90
CA PHE A 131 -12.07 0.07 -6.07
C PHE A 131 -12.90 0.73 -7.18
N PHE A 132 -14.07 1.28 -6.86
CA PHE A 132 -14.92 2.00 -7.80
C PHE A 132 -14.19 3.22 -8.42
N ILE A 133 -13.49 4.01 -7.63
CA ILE A 133 -12.75 5.19 -8.14
C ILE A 133 -11.65 4.77 -9.13
N ILE A 134 -10.96 3.66 -8.87
CA ILE A 134 -9.84 3.21 -9.70
C ILE A 134 -10.32 2.45 -10.94
N CYS A 135 -11.26 1.54 -10.75
CA CYS A 135 -11.68 0.57 -11.76
C CYS A 135 -12.96 0.97 -12.52
N GLY A 136 -13.67 2.02 -12.06
CA GLY A 136 -14.89 2.53 -12.70
C GLY A 136 -16.10 1.59 -12.59
N LYS A 137 -16.05 0.57 -11.73
CA LYS A 137 -17.11 -0.43 -11.52
C LYS A 137 -17.08 -0.99 -10.09
N GLU A 138 -18.17 -1.60 -9.67
CA GLU A 138 -18.26 -2.27 -8.36
C GLU A 138 -17.41 -3.55 -8.32
N PRO A 139 -16.84 -3.92 -7.14
CA PRO A 139 -16.09 -5.16 -6.99
C PRO A 139 -17.01 -6.39 -7.01
N ASN A 140 -16.51 -7.50 -7.55
CA ASN A 140 -17.18 -8.79 -7.48
C ASN A 140 -16.87 -9.52 -6.15
N ILE A 141 -17.71 -9.29 -5.13
CA ILE A 141 -17.52 -9.80 -3.76
C ILE A 141 -17.93 -11.27 -3.62
N ILE A 142 -18.65 -11.85 -4.60
CA ILE A 142 -19.16 -13.24 -4.49
C ILE A 142 -18.01 -14.26 -4.50
N ALA A 143 -16.89 -13.94 -5.17
CA ALA A 143 -15.72 -14.80 -5.22
C ALA A 143 -14.86 -14.80 -3.93
N SER A 144 -15.06 -13.85 -3.00
CA SER A 144 -14.20 -13.71 -1.81
C SER A 144 -14.59 -14.60 -0.64
N ASN A 145 -15.82 -15.13 -0.63
CA ASN A 145 -16.31 -16.03 0.43
C ASN A 145 -16.11 -17.52 0.09
N LEU A 146 -15.68 -17.83 -1.13
CA LEU A 146 -15.23 -19.16 -1.50
C LEU A 146 -13.73 -19.24 -1.21
N LYS A 147 -13.40 -19.68 0.01
CA LYS A 147 -12.06 -20.13 0.36
C LYS A 147 -11.58 -21.11 -0.73
N PRO A 148 -10.37 -20.97 -1.30
CA PRO A 148 -9.85 -21.99 -2.19
C PRO A 148 -9.78 -23.29 -1.40
N THR A 149 -10.60 -24.26 -1.80
CA THR A 149 -10.49 -25.62 -1.31
C THR A 149 -9.11 -26.09 -1.73
N SER A 150 -8.27 -26.37 -0.73
CA SER A 150 -6.95 -26.94 -0.90
C SER A 150 -6.99 -28.05 -1.94
N GLU A 151 -6.11 -27.95 -2.92
CA GLU A 151 -5.75 -29.04 -3.83
C GLU A 151 -5.56 -30.31 -3.00
N LYS A 152 -6.33 -31.36 -3.35
CA LYS A 152 -6.08 -32.72 -2.88
C LYS A 152 -4.77 -33.16 -3.51
N GLU A 153 -3.70 -33.25 -2.72
CA GLU A 153 -2.61 -34.16 -3.03
C GLU A 153 -3.13 -35.59 -2.79
N ASP A 154 -3.24 -36.33 -3.88
CA ASP A 154 -3.37 -37.78 -3.87
C ASP A 154 -2.10 -38.39 -3.27
N SER A 155 -2.22 -39.06 -2.13
CA SER A 155 -1.26 -40.08 -1.71
C SER A 155 -1.99 -41.41 -1.54
N VAL A 156 -1.92 -42.22 -2.59
CA VAL A 156 -2.20 -43.67 -2.56
C VAL A 156 -0.87 -44.41 -2.37
N ALA A 157 -0.98 -45.57 -1.71
CA ALA A 157 0.02 -46.61 -1.44
C ALA A 157 0.82 -46.42 -0.13
N ASP A 158 1.03 -47.43 0.71
CA ASP A 158 0.58 -48.82 0.73
C ASP A 158 0.86 -49.39 2.14
N ASN A 159 -0.05 -50.24 2.62
CA ASN A 159 0.16 -51.48 3.37
C ASN A 159 1.47 -51.77 4.15
N LEU A 160 1.35 -52.10 5.46
CA LEU A 160 1.55 -53.44 6.06
C LEU A 160 2.03 -53.44 7.53
N ASP A 161 1.31 -54.22 8.34
CA ASP A 161 1.72 -55.10 9.44
C ASP A 161 2.90 -54.74 10.37
N GLY A 162 2.63 -54.74 11.68
CA GLY A 162 3.70 -54.63 12.69
C GLY A 162 3.27 -54.70 14.16
N LYS A 163 2.84 -55.89 14.57
CA LYS A 163 2.64 -56.40 15.95
C LYS A 163 3.65 -55.88 17.02
N LYS A 164 3.10 -55.60 18.22
CA LYS A 164 3.59 -55.92 19.61
C LYS A 164 4.39 -54.89 20.47
N SER A 165 3.74 -54.56 21.61
CA SER A 165 4.19 -54.62 23.03
C SER A 165 5.07 -53.53 23.70
N ALA A 166 4.60 -53.16 24.92
CA ALA A 166 5.31 -52.68 26.13
C ALA A 166 5.88 -51.23 26.10
N ASP A 167 5.89 -50.41 27.15
CA ASP A 167 5.54 -50.50 28.58
C ASP A 167 5.40 -49.06 29.16
N GLU A 168 4.56 -48.95 30.20
CA GLU A 168 4.41 -47.97 31.31
C GLU A 168 4.64 -46.42 31.24
N PRO A 169 3.89 -45.66 32.07
CA PRO A 169 3.92 -44.20 32.15
C PRO A 169 4.85 -43.66 33.26
N ASN A 170 5.56 -42.57 32.99
CA ASN A 170 6.34 -41.87 34.00
C ASN A 170 5.52 -40.72 34.61
N GLN A 171 5.11 -40.89 35.87
CA GLN A 171 4.81 -39.80 36.79
C GLN A 171 6.11 -39.12 37.23
N VAL A 172 6.16 -37.78 37.27
CA VAL A 172 6.72 -37.06 38.43
C VAL A 172 5.93 -35.77 38.63
N SER A 173 5.41 -35.64 39.83
CA SER A 173 4.76 -34.46 40.41
C SER A 173 5.74 -33.79 41.39
N LYS A 174 5.54 -32.48 41.55
CA LYS A 174 6.15 -31.51 42.48
C LYS A 174 7.43 -30.81 42.02
#